data_AF-A0A933F8W4-F1
#
_entry.id   AF-A0A933F8W4-F1
#
_cell.length_a   1.000
_cell.length_b   1.000
_cell.length_c   1.000
_cell.angle_alpha   90.00
_cell.angle_beta   90.00
_cell.angle_gamma   90.00
#
_symmetry.space_group_name_H-M   'P 1'
#
loop_
_entity.id
_entity.type
_entity.pdbx_description
1 polymer ?
#
loop_
_entity_poly.entity_id
_entity_poly.type
_entity_poly.pdbx_seq_one_letter_code
_entity_poly.pdbx_strand_id
1 'polypeptide(L)'
;MGTTQCYVVRGGGDLLVDPQNDALRAAIASPADFVWMDLEAPGEAEFARLKSLYGFHDLALEDCANPETRTKLETYDGYVFLVCRGINHNPGDEAVDTVPLF
;
A
#
# COMPACT_ATOMS: atom_id res chain seq x y z
N MET A 1 14.63 4.80 9.21
CA MET A 1 14.29 3.41 8.86
C MET A 1 12.78 3.39 8.75
N GLY A 2 12.24 3.17 7.56
CA GLY A 2 10.79 3.05 7.38
C GLY A 2 10.23 1.88 8.18
N THR A 3 8.94 1.90 8.45
CA THR A 3 8.25 0.81 9.13
C THR A 3 7.40 0.06 8.10
N THR A 4 7.35 -1.27 8.21
CA THR A 4 6.42 -2.09 7.42
C THR A 4 5.65 -2.93 8.40
N GLN A 5 4.33 -2.78 8.37
CA GLN A 5 3.41 -3.57 9.18
C GLN A 5 2.42 -4.26 8.27
N CYS A 6 2.41 -5.58 8.29
CA CYS A 6 1.51 -6.40 7.52
C CYS A 6 0.51 -7.08 8.46
N TYR A 7 -0.77 -6.92 8.17
CA TYR A 7 -1.86 -7.52 8.91
C TYR A 7 -2.64 -8.46 8.00
N VAL A 8 -2.92 -9.68 8.46
CA VAL A 8 -3.80 -10.61 7.76
C VAL A 8 -4.96 -10.95 8.67
N VAL A 9 -6.16 -10.59 8.27
CA VAL A 9 -7.40 -11.02 8.90
C VAL A 9 -7.86 -12.28 8.17
N ARG A 10 -7.83 -13.43 8.86
CA ARG A 10 -8.32 -14.69 8.29
C ARG A 10 -9.85 -14.73 8.32
N GLY A 11 -10.46 -15.51 7.43
CA GLY A 11 -11.92 -15.65 7.36
C GLY A 11 -12.61 -16.16 8.63
N GLY A 12 -11.85 -16.73 9.57
CA GLY A 12 -12.31 -17.14 10.91
C GLY A 12 -12.25 -16.05 11.99
N GLY A 13 -11.76 -14.85 11.68
CA GLY A 13 -11.59 -13.74 12.62
C GLY A 13 -10.20 -13.65 13.27
N ASP A 14 -9.29 -14.56 12.96
CA ASP A 14 -7.90 -14.51 13.46
C ASP A 14 -7.11 -13.39 12.79
N LEU A 15 -6.29 -12.67 13.57
CA LEU A 15 -5.36 -11.65 13.07
C LEU A 15 -3.92 -12.18 13.15
N LEU A 16 -3.23 -12.19 12.01
CA LEU A 16 -1.78 -12.37 11.95
C LEU A 16 -1.12 -11.01 11.77
N VAL A 17 -0.05 -10.78 12.53
CA VAL A 17 0.80 -9.59 12.44
C VAL A 17 2.16 -10.02 11.89
N ASP A 18 2.63 -9.32 10.86
CA ASP A 18 3.87 -9.56 10.12
C ASP A 18 4.14 -11.03 9.77
N PRO A 19 3.21 -11.70 9.07
CA PRO A 19 3.41 -13.08 8.67
C PRO A 19 4.58 -13.20 7.67
N GLN A 20 5.28 -14.34 7.76
CA GLN A 20 6.29 -14.72 6.78
C GLN A 20 5.68 -14.87 5.37
N ASN A 21 6.53 -14.78 4.34
CA ASN A 21 6.09 -14.76 2.94
C ASN A 21 5.20 -15.94 2.54
N ASP A 22 5.47 -17.15 3.03
CA ASP A 22 4.66 -18.33 2.69
C ASP A 22 3.24 -18.22 3.26
N ALA A 23 3.11 -17.78 4.52
CA ALA A 23 1.83 -17.56 5.16
C ALA A 23 1.04 -16.41 4.51
N LEU A 24 1.76 -15.39 4.02
CA LEU A 24 1.20 -14.28 3.28
C LEU A 24 0.72 -14.71 1.88
N ARG A 25 1.52 -15.49 1.13
CA ARG A 25 1.10 -16.07 -0.16
C ARG A 25 -0.15 -16.94 -0.01
N ALA A 26 -0.20 -17.75 1.05
CA ALA A 26 -1.38 -18.56 1.36
C ALA A 26 -2.62 -17.70 1.68
N ALA A 27 -2.44 -16.58 2.38
CA ALA A 27 -3.52 -15.63 2.67
C ALA A 27 -4.03 -14.92 1.41
N ILE A 28 -3.11 -14.43 0.56
CA ILE A 28 -3.46 -13.76 -0.71
C ILE A 28 -4.26 -14.70 -1.63
N ALA A 29 -3.92 -15.99 -1.66
CA ALA A 29 -4.61 -16.99 -2.47
C ALA A 29 -5.96 -17.44 -1.88
N SER A 30 -6.28 -17.08 -0.64
CA SER A 30 -7.49 -17.50 0.07
C SER A 30 -8.60 -16.46 -0.10
N PRO A 31 -9.73 -16.80 -0.74
CA PRO A 31 -10.87 -15.87 -0.86
C PRO A 31 -11.54 -15.53 0.48
N ALA A 32 -11.26 -16.31 1.52
CA ALA A 32 -11.81 -16.09 2.85
C ALA A 32 -10.97 -15.11 3.68
N ASP A 33 -9.72 -14.86 3.28
CA ASP A 33 -8.81 -14.02 4.04
C ASP A 33 -8.74 -12.61 3.45
N PHE A 34 -8.56 -11.64 4.32
CA PHE A 34 -8.33 -10.25 3.97
C PHE A 34 -6.93 -9.84 4.41
N VAL A 35 -6.13 -9.38 3.45
CA VAL A 35 -4.76 -8.95 3.71
C VAL A 35 -4.71 -7.43 3.65
N TRP A 36 -4.28 -6.80 4.74
CA TRP A 36 -4.00 -5.38 4.83
C TRP A 36 -2.51 -5.16 5.05
N MET A 37 -1.84 -4.45 4.15
CA MET A 37 -0.43 -4.12 4.31
C MET A 37 -0.27 -2.62 4.39
N ASP A 38 0.43 -2.17 5.43
CA ASP A 38 0.79 -0.79 5.65
C ASP A 38 2.32 -0.63 5.57
N LEU A 39 2.77 0.31 4.75
CA LEU A 39 4.19 0.57 4.54
C LEU A 39 4.43 2.06 4.68
N GLU A 40 5.24 2.42 5.66
CA GLU A 40 5.71 3.77 5.90
C GLU A 40 7.14 3.89 5.38
N ALA A 41 7.36 4.80 4.42
CA ALA A 41 8.64 5.02 3.77
C ALA A 41 9.35 3.72 3.31
N PRO A 42 8.68 2.88 2.47
CA PRO A 42 9.26 1.64 1.97
C PRO A 42 10.55 1.87 1.18
N GLY A 43 11.53 0.99 1.36
CA GLY A 43 12.75 0.95 0.56
C GLY A 43 12.66 -0.01 -0.63
N GLU A 44 13.79 -0.18 -1.32
CA GLU A 44 13.87 -1.04 -2.49
C GLU A 44 13.53 -2.51 -2.19
N ALA A 45 13.90 -3.00 -0.99
CA ALA A 45 13.62 -4.38 -0.59
C ALA A 45 12.11 -4.62 -0.41
N GLU A 46 11.39 -3.68 0.18
CA GLU A 46 9.93 -3.74 0.31
C GLU A 46 9.25 -3.72 -1.06
N PHE A 47 9.65 -2.81 -1.96
CA PHE A 47 9.08 -2.75 -3.30
C PHE A 47 9.35 -4.02 -4.11
N ALA A 48 10.56 -4.57 -4.04
CA ALA A 48 10.88 -5.84 -4.68
C ALA A 48 10.02 -7.00 -4.13
N ARG A 49 9.77 -6.99 -2.81
CA ARG A 49 8.87 -7.95 -2.16
C ARG A 49 7.42 -7.80 -2.63
N LEU A 50 6.90 -6.57 -2.71
CA LEU A 50 5.56 -6.29 -3.22
C LEU A 50 5.39 -6.78 -4.66
N LYS A 51 6.37 -6.50 -5.53
CA LYS A 51 6.40 -6.99 -6.91
C LYS A 51 6.34 -8.52 -6.96
N SER A 52 7.15 -9.21 -6.15
CA SER A 52 7.22 -10.68 -6.12
C SER A 52 5.99 -11.37 -5.52
N LEU A 53 5.30 -10.72 -4.58
CA LEU A 53 4.14 -11.29 -3.91
C LEU A 53 2.84 -11.04 -4.67
N TYR A 54 2.63 -9.81 -5.15
CA TYR A 54 1.36 -9.35 -5.72
C TYR A 54 1.41 -9.16 -7.24
N GLY A 55 2.60 -9.15 -7.85
CA GLY A 55 2.73 -8.92 -9.29
C GLY A 55 2.42 -7.48 -9.70
N PHE A 56 2.60 -6.51 -8.79
CA PHE A 56 2.36 -5.10 -9.12
C PHE A 56 3.22 -4.65 -10.31
N HIS A 57 2.59 -3.83 -11.15
CA HIS A 57 3.21 -3.23 -12.31
C HIS A 57 4.30 -2.23 -11.88
N ASP A 58 5.40 -2.16 -12.64
CA ASP A 58 6.55 -1.32 -12.31
C ASP A 58 6.19 0.15 -12.16
N LEU A 59 5.38 0.68 -13.08
CA LEU A 59 4.88 2.06 -13.01
C LEU A 59 4.15 2.38 -11.69
N ALA A 60 3.34 1.45 -11.17
CA ALA A 60 2.63 1.66 -9.91
C ALA A 60 3.60 1.72 -8.72
N LEU A 61 4.69 0.94 -8.75
CA LEU A 61 5.73 0.99 -7.72
C LEU A 61 6.58 2.27 -7.82
N GLU A 62 6.89 2.71 -9.04
CA GLU A 62 7.56 4.00 -9.28
C GLU A 62 6.74 5.18 -8.78
N ASP A 63 5.42 5.16 -9.00
CA ASP A 63 4.50 6.17 -8.47
C ASP A 63 4.48 6.21 -6.94
N CYS A 64 4.49 5.05 -6.28
CA CYS A 64 4.60 4.96 -4.81
C CYS A 64 5.91 5.54 -4.28
N ALA A 65 7.00 5.44 -5.04
CA ALA A 65 8.30 6.01 -4.67
C ALA A 65 8.41 7.53 -4.97
N ASN A 66 7.44 8.11 -5.69
CA ASN A 66 7.44 9.51 -6.08
C ASN A 66 6.35 10.32 -5.35
N PRO A 67 6.70 11.13 -4.34
CA PRO A 67 5.73 11.93 -3.58
C PRO A 67 5.04 13.03 -4.42
N GLU A 68 5.61 13.41 -5.57
CA GLU A 68 5.03 14.40 -6.48
C GLU A 68 4.04 13.81 -7.49
N THR A 69 3.80 12.50 -7.43
CA THR A 69 2.79 11.86 -8.27
C THR A 69 1.42 12.54 -8.07
N ARG A 70 0.74 12.78 -9.20
CA ARG A 70 -0.60 13.38 -9.21
C ARG A 70 -1.63 12.34 -8.76
N THR A 71 -2.72 12.82 -8.17
CA THR A 71 -3.85 11.95 -7.84
C THR A 71 -4.40 11.27 -9.09
N LYS A 72 -4.61 9.96 -9.00
CA LYS A 72 -5.05 9.15 -10.13
C LYS A 72 -5.67 7.84 -9.68
N LEU A 73 -6.50 7.29 -10.55
CA LEU A 73 -7.08 5.95 -10.44
C LEU A 73 -6.75 5.20 -11.71
N GLU A 74 -6.06 4.07 -11.58
CA GLU A 74 -5.66 3.22 -12.70
C GLU A 74 -6.13 1.79 -12.46
N THR A 75 -6.48 1.09 -13.52
CA THR A 75 -6.82 -0.34 -13.47
C THR A 75 -5.71 -1.12 -14.13
N TYR A 76 -5.20 -2.11 -13.40
CA TYR A 76 -4.27 -3.11 -13.90
C TYR A 76 -4.97 -4.47 -13.91
N ASP A 77 -4.36 -5.46 -14.56
CA ASP A 77 -4.89 -6.81 -14.46
C ASP A 77 -4.80 -7.30 -13.01
N GLY A 78 -5.96 -7.66 -12.43
CA GLY A 78 -6.07 -8.15 -11.06
C GLY A 78 -6.13 -7.11 -9.93
N TYR A 79 -5.94 -5.80 -10.17
CA TYR A 79 -6.04 -4.80 -9.11
C TYR A 79 -6.32 -3.36 -9.60
N VAL A 80 -6.73 -2.51 -8.66
CA VAL A 80 -6.92 -1.07 -8.85
C VAL A 80 -5.83 -0.34 -8.09
N PHE A 81 -5.19 0.62 -8.74
CA PHE A 81 -4.18 1.50 -8.14
C PHE A 81 -4.75 2.90 -7.93
N LEU A 82 -4.56 3.45 -6.74
CA LEU A 82 -5.07 4.75 -6.34
C LEU A 82 -3.95 5.58 -5.69
N VAL A 83 -3.76 6.79 -6.21
CA VAL A 83 -2.99 7.84 -5.54
C VAL A 83 -3.96 8.91 -5.07
N CYS A 84 -4.00 9.15 -3.76
CA CYS A 84 -4.82 10.18 -3.13
C CYS A 84 -3.94 11.18 -2.38
N ARG A 85 -4.48 12.37 -2.14
CA ARG A 85 -3.85 13.43 -1.36
C ARG A 85 -4.80 13.88 -0.26
N GLY A 86 -4.23 14.26 0.88
CA GLY A 86 -4.94 14.78 2.04
C GLY A 86 -5.16 16.28 1.87
N ILE A 87 -6.21 16.81 2.48
CA ILE A 87 -6.38 18.26 2.59
C ILE A 87 -5.41 18.77 3.65
N ASN A 88 -4.62 19.78 3.29
CA ASN A 88 -3.78 20.46 4.27
C ASN A 88 -4.65 21.36 5.14
N HIS A 89 -4.80 20.98 6.41
CA HIS A 89 -5.58 21.76 7.35
C HIS A 89 -4.66 22.65 8.20
N ASN A 90 -4.06 23.67 7.57
CA ASN A 90 -3.22 24.64 8.28
C ASN A 90 -4.07 25.87 8.67
N PRO A 91 -4.34 26.12 9.97
CA PRO A 91 -5.33 27.11 10.40
C PRO A 91 -4.98 28.59 10.11
N GLY A 92 -3.86 28.86 9.44
CA GLY A 92 -3.40 30.21 9.10
C GLY A 92 -3.26 30.48 7.61
N ASP A 93 -3.56 29.51 6.75
CA ASP A 93 -3.47 29.67 5.30
C ASP A 93 -4.88 29.92 4.72
N GLU A 94 -5.03 30.97 3.90
CA GLU A 94 -6.30 31.27 3.24
C GLU A 94 -6.54 30.35 2.03
N ALA A 95 -5.48 29.72 1.49
CA ALA A 95 -5.56 28.81 0.37
C ALA A 95 -5.76 27.36 0.83
N VAL A 96 -6.73 26.68 0.21
CA VAL A 96 -6.86 25.22 0.33
C VAL A 96 -5.86 24.57 -0.61
N ASP A 97 -4.91 23.81 -0.08
CA ASP A 97 -4.00 22.96 -0.84
C ASP A 97 -4.05 21.49 -0.35
N THR A 98 -3.28 20.63 -1.04
CA THR A 98 -3.28 19.18 -0.80
C THR A 98 -1.88 18.66 -0.55
N VAL A 99 -1.73 17.81 0.45
CA VAL A 99 -0.47 17.16 0.83
C VAL A 99 -0.49 15.67 0.47
N PRO A 100 0.66 15.05 0.18
CA PRO A 100 0.78 13.59 0.14
C PRO A 100 0.24 12.96 1.45
N LEU A 101 -0.35 11.78 1.35
CA LEU A 101 -0.93 11.06 2.49
C LEU A 101 0.08 10.13 3.18
N PHE A 102 1.34 10.53 3.32
CA PHE A 102 2.39 9.71 3.93
C PHE A 102 3.47 10.61 4.53
#